data_AF-A0A2W5VPF7-F1
#
_entry.id   AF-A0A2W5VPF7-F1
#
_cell.length_a   1.000
_cell.length_b   1.000
_cell.length_c   1.000
_cell.angle_alpha   90.00
_cell.angle_beta   90.00
_cell.angle_gamma   90.00
#
_symmetry.space_group_name_H-M   'P 1'
#
loop_
_entity.id
_entity.type
_entity.pdbx_description
1 polymer ?
#
loop_
_entity_poly.entity_id
_entity_poly.type
_entity_poly.pdbx_seq_one_letter_code
_entity_poly.pdbx_strand_id
1 'polypeptide(L)'
;MPNQEPDWYLQEWMRHFGKIQADLTKELGWDKSRANFIFHGKQPYKRDKINEVASWLGIEPYELLMPPSKALAIRELYKTAERIVQGQPAFAINPEGERFLPTAAPPARKTRRTGT
;
A
#
# COMPACT_ATOMS: atom_id res chain seq x y z
N MET A 1 -14.88 21.83 15.11
CA MET A 1 -15.14 20.87 14.01
C MET A 1 -14.57 19.53 14.45
N PRO A 2 -15.32 18.42 14.45
CA PRO A 2 -14.71 17.12 14.72
C PRO A 2 -13.69 16.84 13.62
N ASN A 3 -12.51 16.36 14.02
CA ASN A 3 -11.38 16.05 13.15
C ASN A 3 -11.83 15.02 12.11
N GLN A 4 -11.92 15.41 10.83
CA GLN A 4 -12.47 14.56 9.76
C GLN A 4 -11.48 13.50 9.25
N GLU A 5 -10.32 13.37 9.87
CA GLU A 5 -9.36 12.33 9.51
C GLU A 5 -9.83 10.99 10.08
N PRO A 6 -9.94 9.94 9.26
CA PRO A 6 -10.29 8.61 9.76
C PRO A 6 -9.20 8.12 10.70
N ASP A 7 -9.60 7.50 11.82
CA ASP A 7 -8.64 6.98 12.82
C ASP A 7 -7.63 5.98 12.20
N TRP A 8 -8.00 5.33 11.10
CA TRP A 8 -7.17 4.41 10.31
C TRP A 8 -7.80 4.18 8.92
N TYR A 9 -7.01 3.67 7.97
CA TYR A 9 -7.35 3.60 6.54
C TYR A 9 -7.74 2.19 6.09
N LEU A 10 -8.52 1.47 6.90
CA LEU A 10 -8.89 0.08 6.64
C LEU A 10 -9.57 -0.10 5.26
N GLN A 11 -10.53 0.76 4.92
CA GLN A 11 -11.28 0.62 3.68
C GLN A 11 -10.39 0.82 2.45
N GLU A 12 -9.51 1.82 2.50
CA GLU A 12 -8.55 2.10 1.44
C GLU A 12 -7.59 0.94 1.25
N TRP A 13 -7.10 0.36 2.35
CA TRP A 13 -6.21 -0.80 2.33
C TRP A 13 -6.90 -2.06 1.81
N MET A 14 -8.11 -2.36 2.28
CA MET A 14 -8.89 -3.48 1.75
C MET A 14 -9.14 -3.32 0.25
N ARG A 15 -9.52 -2.12 -0.20
CA ARG A 15 -9.68 -1.81 -1.62
C ARG A 15 -8.38 -1.97 -2.40
N HIS A 16 -7.25 -1.55 -1.84
CA HIS A 16 -5.92 -1.71 -2.45
C HIS A 16 -5.58 -3.19 -2.71
N PHE A 17 -5.95 -4.08 -1.79
CA PHE A 17 -5.75 -5.52 -1.90
C PHE A 17 -6.90 -6.27 -2.59
N GLY A 18 -7.91 -5.57 -3.12
CA GLY A 18 -9.07 -6.19 -3.76
C GLY A 18 -9.99 -6.95 -2.82
N LYS A 19 -9.94 -6.65 -1.52
CA LYS A 19 -10.74 -7.31 -0.47
C LYS A 19 -12.03 -6.54 -0.18
N ILE A 20 -13.08 -7.26 0.19
CA ILE A 20 -14.40 -6.75 0.54
C ILE A 20 -14.73 -7.01 2.01
N GLN A 21 -15.73 -6.31 2.56
CA GLN A 21 -16.15 -6.46 3.97
C GLN A 21 -16.47 -7.92 4.36
N ALA A 22 -17.00 -8.72 3.42
CA ALA A 22 -17.28 -10.14 3.66
C ALA A 22 -16.01 -10.97 3.91
N ASP A 23 -14.84 -10.50 3.48
CA ASP A 23 -13.59 -11.22 3.72
C ASP A 23 -13.14 -11.08 5.19
N LEU A 24 -13.55 -10.01 5.89
CA LEU A 24 -13.32 -9.88 7.34
C LEU A 24 -14.05 -10.98 8.12
N THR A 25 -15.25 -11.37 7.68
CA THR A 25 -16.00 -12.43 8.36
C THR A 25 -15.51 -13.82 7.94
N LYS A 26 -15.16 -14.01 6.66
CA LYS A 26 -14.70 -15.29 6.11
C LYS A 26 -13.27 -15.64 6.52
N GLU A 27 -12.35 -14.70 6.46
CA GLU A 27 -10.91 -14.95 6.64
C GLU A 27 -10.43 -14.65 8.07
N LEU A 28 -10.98 -13.63 8.73
CA LEU A 28 -10.64 -13.31 10.14
C LEU A 28 -11.62 -13.90 11.16
N GLY A 29 -12.72 -14.53 10.71
CA GLY A 29 -13.73 -15.12 11.60
C GLY A 29 -14.51 -14.08 12.42
N TRP A 30 -14.54 -12.82 12.00
CA TRP A 30 -15.29 -11.79 12.74
C TRP A 30 -16.79 -12.00 12.60
N ASP A 31 -17.53 -11.67 13.65
CA ASP A 31 -18.97 -11.57 13.55
C ASP A 31 -19.37 -10.38 12.64
N LYS A 32 -20.56 -10.48 12.03
CA LYS A 32 -21.05 -9.47 11.08
C LYS A 32 -21.15 -8.08 11.70
N SER A 33 -21.53 -8.01 12.98
CA SER A 33 -21.71 -6.74 13.69
C SER A 33 -20.36 -6.04 13.84
N ARG A 34 -19.36 -6.75 14.38
CA ARG A 34 -17.98 -6.28 14.52
C ARG A 34 -17.38 -5.88 13.18
N ALA A 35 -17.50 -6.71 12.15
CA ALA A 35 -17.01 -6.38 10.82
C ALA A 35 -17.61 -5.06 10.31
N ASN A 36 -18.91 -4.85 10.52
CA ASN A 36 -19.59 -3.61 10.12
C ASN A 36 -19.14 -2.38 10.92
N PHE A 37 -19.05 -2.48 12.25
CA PHE A 37 -18.62 -1.37 13.09
C PHE A 37 -17.18 -0.93 12.78
N ILE A 38 -16.29 -1.90 12.63
CA ILE A 38 -14.87 -1.67 12.38
C ILE A 38 -14.66 -1.15 10.94
N PHE A 39 -15.31 -1.76 9.94
CA PHE A 39 -15.18 -1.36 8.54
C PHE A 39 -15.64 0.09 8.31
N HIS A 40 -16.73 0.52 8.94
CA HIS A 40 -17.24 1.88 8.82
C HIS A 40 -16.60 2.88 9.79
N GLY A 41 -15.55 2.50 10.53
CA GLY A 41 -14.86 3.41 11.46
C GLY A 41 -15.74 3.92 12.61
N LYS A 42 -16.83 3.21 12.93
CA LYS A 42 -17.74 3.60 14.03
C LYS A 42 -17.16 3.27 15.40
N GLN A 43 -16.12 2.45 15.44
CA GLN A 43 -15.40 2.09 16.65
C GLN A 43 -13.94 2.53 16.51
N PRO A 44 -13.38 3.23 17.52
CA PRO A 44 -11.96 3.55 17.54
C PRO A 44 -11.14 2.26 17.41
N TYR A 45 -10.02 2.33 16.68
CA TYR A 45 -9.15 1.17 16.57
C TYR A 45 -8.59 0.78 17.94
N LYS A 46 -8.42 -0.52 18.15
CA LYS A 46 -7.61 -1.06 19.24
C LYS A 46 -6.34 -1.65 18.65
N ARG A 47 -5.24 -1.56 19.38
CA ARG A 47 -3.93 -2.09 18.94
C ARG A 47 -4.03 -3.54 18.44
N ASP A 48 -4.74 -4.40 19.16
CA ASP A 48 -4.90 -5.81 18.78
C ASP A 48 -5.58 -5.97 17.42
N LYS A 49 -6.51 -5.06 17.08
CA LYS A 49 -7.22 -5.08 15.79
C LYS A 49 -6.38 -4.56 14.65
N ILE A 50 -5.55 -3.55 14.90
CA ILE A 50 -4.54 -3.12 13.94
C ILE A 50 -3.60 -4.29 13.65
N ASN A 51 -3.04 -4.93 14.67
CA ASN A 51 -2.08 -6.02 14.47
C ASN A 51 -2.71 -7.21 13.72
N GLU A 52 -3.92 -7.60 14.10
CA GLU A 52 -4.68 -8.68 13.46
C GLU A 52 -4.92 -8.39 11.96
N VAL A 53 -5.41 -7.19 11.64
CA VAL A 53 -5.66 -6.77 10.25
C VAL A 53 -4.36 -6.59 9.46
N ALA A 54 -3.33 -5.99 10.06
CA ALA A 54 -2.04 -5.77 9.41
C ALA A 54 -1.39 -7.10 9.01
N SER A 55 -1.40 -8.07 9.94
CA SER A 55 -0.93 -9.42 9.67
C SER A 55 -1.72 -10.10 8.55
N TRP A 56 -3.05 -9.89 8.51
CA TRP A 56 -3.90 -10.45 7.48
C TRP A 56 -3.70 -9.84 6.10
N LEU A 57 -3.44 -8.54 6.03
CA LEU A 57 -3.14 -7.83 4.79
C LEU A 57 -1.68 -7.97 4.35
N GLY A 58 -0.79 -8.51 5.20
CA GLY A 58 0.64 -8.60 4.91
C GLY A 58 1.33 -7.24 4.91
N ILE A 59 0.92 -6.34 5.80
CA ILE A 59 1.46 -4.98 5.94
C ILE A 59 1.89 -4.72 7.39
N GLU A 60 2.66 -3.66 7.61
CA GLU A 60 3.07 -3.28 8.96
C GLU A 60 1.93 -2.54 9.68
N PRO A 61 1.79 -2.69 11.02
CA PRO A 61 0.72 -2.06 11.79
C PRO A 61 0.60 -0.54 11.59
N TYR A 62 1.74 0.16 11.47
CA TYR A 62 1.75 1.61 11.29
C TYR A 62 1.22 2.04 9.91
N GLU A 63 1.22 1.15 8.92
CA GLU A 63 0.76 1.46 7.56
C GLU A 63 -0.75 1.60 7.48
N LEU A 64 -1.49 0.88 8.34
CA LEU A 64 -2.94 1.06 8.50
C LEU A 64 -3.31 2.45 9.02
N LEU A 65 -2.38 3.16 9.65
CA LEU A 65 -2.60 4.51 10.18
C LEU A 65 -2.33 5.62 9.14
N MET A 66 -2.15 5.25 7.87
CA MET A 66 -2.00 6.20 6.78
C MET A 66 -2.60 5.67 5.46
N PRO A 67 -2.86 6.54 4.47
CA PRO A 67 -3.34 6.09 3.16
C PRO A 67 -2.35 5.12 2.50
N PRO A 68 -2.82 4.13 1.71
CA PRO A 68 -1.94 3.19 1.02
C PRO A 68 -0.89 3.88 0.14
N SER A 69 -1.26 4.94 -0.57
CA SER A 69 -0.32 5.71 -1.41
C SER A 69 0.86 6.28 -0.61
N LYS A 70 0.61 6.76 0.61
CA LYS A 70 1.65 7.32 1.49
C LYS A 70 2.54 6.23 2.06
N ALA A 71 1.97 5.12 2.54
CA ALA A 71 2.73 3.99 3.04
C ALA A 71 3.64 3.38 1.96
N LEU A 72 3.10 3.19 0.75
CA LEU A 72 3.88 2.69 -0.39
C LEU A 72 5.01 3.65 -0.78
N ALA A 73 4.77 4.96 -0.76
CA ALA A 73 5.83 5.95 -1.00
C ALA A 73 6.94 5.87 0.05
N ILE A 74 6.60 5.63 1.32
CA ILE A 74 7.57 5.43 2.40
C ILE A 74 8.37 4.13 2.19
N ARG A 75 7.71 3.03 1.79
CA ARG A 75 8.42 1.77 1.45
C ARG A 75 9.43 2.00 0.34
N GLU A 76 9.05 2.72 -0.71
CA GLU A 76 9.95 3.03 -1.82
C GLU A 76 11.09 3.96 -1.42
N LEU A 77 10.83 4.92 -0.51
CA LEU A 77 11.88 5.75 0.08
C LEU A 77 12.92 4.91 0.82
N TYR A 78 12.49 3.98 1.69
CA TYR A 78 13.40 3.10 2.42
C TYR A 78 14.23 2.21 1.50
N LYS A 79 13.59 1.54 0.53
CA LYS A 79 14.30 0.73 -0.47
C LYS A 79 15.33 1.54 -1.24
N THR A 80 14.97 2.79 -1.61
CA THR A 80 15.89 3.67 -2.34
C THR A 80 17.08 4.08 -1.45
N ALA A 81 16.83 4.41 -0.19
CA ALA A 81 17.86 4.75 0.78
C ALA A 81 18.83 3.57 1.00
N GLU A 82 18.30 2.35 1.19
CA GLU A 82 19.11 1.14 1.32
C GLU A 82 20.02 0.91 0.10
N ARG A 83 19.50 1.11 -1.11
CA ARG A 83 20.29 0.98 -2.34
C ARG A 83 21.43 1.99 -2.41
N ILE A 84 21.18 3.24 -2.03
CA ILE A 84 22.22 4.28 -1.96
C ILE A 84 23.32 3.87 -0.97
N VAL A 85 22.95 3.38 0.21
CA VAL A 85 23.89 2.90 1.23
C VAL A 85 24.73 1.73 0.71
N GLN A 86 24.15 0.84 -0.09
CA GLN A 86 24.84 -0.27 -0.75
C GLN A 86 25.70 0.15 -1.96
N GLY A 87 25.83 1.45 -2.23
CA GLY A 87 26.59 1.97 -3.39
C GLY A 87 25.89 1.77 -4.73
N GLN A 88 24.61 1.36 -4.73
CA GLN A 88 23.81 1.27 -5.94
C GLN A 88 23.19 2.62 -6.28
N PRO A 89 23.07 2.96 -7.58
CA PRO A 89 22.50 4.24 -7.98
C PRO A 89 20.99 4.28 -7.68
N ALA A 90 20.52 5.37 -7.05
CA ALA A 90 19.12 5.56 -6.70
C ALA A 90 18.19 5.49 -7.93
N PHE A 91 18.69 5.97 -9.07
CA PHE A 91 18.02 6.00 -10.36
C PHE A 91 18.90 5.31 -11.41
N ALA A 92 18.28 4.63 -12.37
CA ALA A 92 18.92 4.18 -13.59
C ALA A 92 18.79 5.25 -14.68
N ILE A 93 19.66 5.19 -15.69
CA ILE A 93 19.61 6.08 -16.85
C ILE A 93 19.34 5.21 -18.08
N ASN A 94 18.34 5.58 -18.89
CA ASN A 94 18.04 4.84 -20.11
C ASN A 94 19.02 5.22 -21.23
N PRO A 95 19.07 4.50 -22.36
CA PRO A 95 19.95 4.85 -23.48
C PRO A 95 19.69 6.24 -24.08
N GLU A 96 18.54 6.85 -23.78
CA GLU A 96 18.14 8.19 -24.23
C GLU A 96 18.54 9.28 -23.20
N GLY A 97 19.19 8.91 -22.08
CA GLY A 97 19.65 9.83 -21.04
C GLY A 97 18.62 10.16 -19.97
N GLU A 98 17.44 9.57 -20.00
CA GLU A 98 16.36 9.82 -19.03
C GLU A 98 16.57 9.00 -17.75
N ARG A 99 16.30 9.64 -16.60
CA ARG A 99 16.37 8.99 -15.28
C ARG A 99 15.08 8.24 -14.98
N PHE A 100 15.20 7.00 -14.52
CA PHE A 100 14.06 6.19 -14.10
C PHE A 100 14.37 5.43 -12.80
N LEU A 101 13.34 5.12 -12.01
CA LEU A 101 13.48 4.27 -10.84
C LEU A 101 13.58 2.80 -11.30
N PRO A 102 14.61 2.05 -10.91
CA PRO A 102 14.85 0.71 -11.44
C PRO A 102 13.84 -0.35 -10.95
N THR A 103 12.92 0.00 -10.05
CA THR A 103 11.81 -0.89 -9.64
C THR A 103 10.56 -0.77 -10.50
N ALA A 104 10.45 0.28 -11.32
CA ALA A 104 9.44 0.34 -12.36
C ALA A 104 9.98 -0.48 -13.52
N ALA A 105 9.30 -1.56 -13.89
CA ALA A 105 9.61 -2.28 -15.12
C ALA A 105 9.86 -1.26 -16.24
N PRO A 106 10.98 -1.37 -16.98
CA PRO A 106 11.34 -0.36 -17.97
C PRO A 106 10.17 -0.16 -18.93
N PRO A 107 9.88 1.09 -19.37
CA PRO A 107 8.75 1.33 -20.26
C PRO A 107 8.88 0.45 -21.50
N ALA A 108 7.87 -0.40 -21.72
CA ALA A 108 7.84 -1.32 -22.84
C ALA A 108 7.94 -0.52 -24.16
N ARG A 109 9.00 -0.81 -24.91
CA ARG A 109 9.31 -0.14 -26.18
C ARG A 109 8.19 -0.41 -27.19
N LYS A 110 7.42 0.60 -27.59
CA LYS A 110 6.56 0.50 -28.78
C LYS A 110 7.46 0.43 -30.01
N THR A 111 7.68 -0.76 -30.55
CA THR A 111 8.33 -0.93 -31.84
C THR A 111 7.51 -0.22 -32.92
N ARG A 112 8.00 0.93 -33.40
CA ARG A 112 7.52 1.53 -34.65
C ARG A 112 7.81 0.53 -35.77
N ARG A 113 6.78 -0.11 -36.32
CA ARG A 113 6.85 -0.81 -37.60
C ARG A 113 7.07 0.24 -38.68
N THR A 114 8.30 0.38 -39.14
CA THR A 114 8.61 1.00 -40.43
C THR A 114 8.23 -0.01 -41.50
N GLY A 115 7.04 0.16 -42.09
CA GLY A 115 6.63 -0.58 -43.27
C GLY A 115 7.38 -0.05 -44.50
N THR A 116 7.98 -0.96 -45.24
CA THR A 116 8.44 -0.80 -46.62
C THR A 116 7.34 -1.24 -47.56
#